data_AF-A0A6P6C5G1-F1
#
_entry.id   AF-A0A6P6C5G1-F1
#
_cell.length_a   1.000
_cell.length_b   1.000
_cell.length_c   1.000
_cell.angle_alpha   90.00
_cell.angle_beta   90.00
_cell.angle_gamma   90.00
#
_symmetry.space_group_name_H-M   'P 1'
#
loop_
_entity.id
_entity.type
_entity.pdbx_description
1 polymer ?
#
loop_
_entity_poly.entity_id
_entity_poly.type
_entity_poly.pdbx_seq_one_letter_code
_entity_poly.pdbx_strand_id
1 'polypeptide(L)'
;MTTVRLQFKKIGLAITAMVTWIHGFCLESKYVYFPVFQKDAVKRIFSGIQPTGIPHLGNYLGAIESWVRLQDEHDSVLYSIADLHSVTVPQDPAVLRQSILDMTAALLACGINPEKSILFQQSQTEIQACPSRCHEYE
;
A
#
# COMPACT_ATOMS: atom_id res chain seq x y z
N MET A 1 63.76 -7.86 -38.59
CA MET A 1 63.92 -6.41 -38.86
C MET A 1 62.68 -5.71 -38.31
N THR A 2 62.46 -5.67 -37.00
CA THR A 2 63.28 -4.99 -35.99
C THR A 2 63.49 -3.50 -36.34
N THR A 3 62.86 -2.65 -35.53
CA THR A 3 63.46 -1.41 -35.01
C THR A 3 63.44 -0.12 -35.84
N VAL A 4 62.35 0.23 -36.54
CA VAL A 4 61.98 1.67 -36.74
C VAL A 4 60.46 1.91 -36.59
N ARG A 5 59.76 1.03 -35.85
CA ARG A 5 58.71 1.50 -34.92
C ARG A 5 59.47 2.12 -33.77
N LEU A 6 59.26 3.39 -33.40
CA LEU A 6 59.22 3.82 -31.98
C LEU A 6 59.29 5.34 -31.72
N GLN A 7 59.47 6.22 -32.71
CA GLN A 7 59.63 7.67 -32.41
C GLN A 7 58.52 8.60 -32.92
N PHE A 8 57.73 8.25 -33.95
CA PHE A 8 56.65 9.13 -34.42
C PHE A 8 55.22 8.73 -33.98
N LYS A 9 55.05 7.61 -33.26
CA LYS A 9 53.75 7.22 -32.66
C LYS A 9 53.59 7.63 -31.19
N LYS A 10 54.62 8.20 -30.55
CA LYS A 10 54.62 8.55 -29.11
C LYS A 10 54.10 9.96 -28.77
N ILE A 11 53.77 10.80 -29.75
CA ILE A 11 53.27 12.16 -29.49
C ILE A 11 51.76 12.30 -29.81
N GLY A 12 51.21 11.47 -30.69
CA GLY A 12 49.77 11.49 -31.02
C GLY A 12 48.85 10.74 -30.06
N LEU A 13 49.38 9.94 -29.13
CA LEU A 13 48.57 9.12 -28.21
C LEU A 13 48.26 9.82 -26.86
N ALA A 14 48.97 10.92 -26.54
CA ALA A 14 48.82 11.61 -25.26
C ALA A 14 47.66 12.63 -25.24
N ILE A 15 47.24 13.15 -26.40
CA ILE A 15 46.17 14.15 -26.48
C ILE A 15 44.79 13.49 -26.55
N THR A 16 44.68 12.31 -27.17
CA THR A 16 43.41 11.57 -27.20
C THR A 16 43.05 10.98 -25.83
N ALA A 17 44.05 10.62 -25.00
CA ALA A 17 43.84 10.04 -23.67
C ALA A 17 43.33 11.05 -22.62
N MET A 18 43.54 12.36 -22.84
CA MET A 18 43.08 13.40 -21.91
C MET A 18 41.62 13.84 -22.16
N VAL A 19 41.16 13.76 -23.42
CA VAL A 19 39.77 14.12 -23.80
C VAL A 19 38.78 12.99 -23.50
N THR A 20 39.22 11.73 -23.45
CA THR A 20 38.36 10.61 -22.98
C THR A 20 38.24 10.55 -21.46
N TRP A 21 39.11 11.23 -20.70
CA TRP A 21 39.04 11.25 -19.24
C TRP A 21 38.02 12.26 -18.69
N ILE A 22 37.62 13.26 -19.48
CA ILE A 22 36.61 14.27 -19.07
C ILE A 22 35.16 13.84 -19.40
N HIS A 23 34.96 12.87 -20.30
CA HIS A 23 33.65 12.24 -20.53
C HIS A 23 33.44 10.91 -19.78
N GLY A 24 34.43 10.46 -19.00
CA GLY A 24 34.36 9.22 -18.20
C GLY A 24 33.91 9.41 -16.76
N PHE A 25 33.60 10.64 -16.33
CA PHE A 25 33.12 10.95 -14.99
C PHE A 25 31.61 11.23 -15.00
N CYS A 26 30.85 10.33 -15.63
CA CYS A 26 29.40 10.37 -15.67
C CYS A 26 28.83 9.10 -15.02
N LEU A 27 28.48 9.23 -13.74
CA LEU A 27 27.39 8.51 -13.08
C LEU A 27 27.44 6.97 -13.14
N GLU A 28 28.30 6.35 -12.35
CA GLU A 28 27.90 5.10 -11.66
C GLU A 28 27.14 5.47 -10.38
N SER A 29 26.00 6.13 -10.56
CA SER A 29 24.92 6.05 -9.58
C SER A 29 24.51 4.58 -9.56
N LYS A 30 25.07 3.82 -8.61
CA LYS A 30 24.58 2.50 -8.25
C LYS A 30 23.17 2.66 -7.70
N TYR A 31 22.19 2.83 -8.58
CA TYR A 31 20.81 2.50 -8.27
C TYR A 31 20.81 1.00 -8.00
N VAL A 32 20.94 0.66 -6.72
CA VAL A 32 20.62 -0.67 -6.23
C VAL A 32 19.12 -0.82 -6.49
N TYR A 33 18.78 -1.43 -7.62
CA TYR A 33 17.46 -2.02 -7.81
C TYR A 33 17.36 -3.10 -6.74
N PHE A 34 16.72 -2.78 -5.61
CA PHE A 34 16.25 -3.80 -4.70
C PHE A 34 15.20 -4.59 -5.48
N PRO A 35 15.43 -5.89 -5.79
CA PRO A 35 14.35 -6.71 -6.27
C PRO A 35 13.35 -6.79 -5.13
N VAL A 36 12.22 -6.11 -5.25
CA VAL A 36 11.04 -6.44 -4.44
C VAL A 36 10.63 -7.82 -4.93
N PHE A 37 11.25 -8.86 -4.37
CA PHE A 37 10.78 -10.22 -4.49
C PHE A 37 9.41 -10.26 -3.83
N GLN A 38 8.36 -10.02 -4.62
CA GLN A 38 6.99 -10.21 -4.17
C GLN A 38 6.75 -11.72 -4.17
N LYS A 39 7.22 -12.35 -3.09
CA LYS A 39 6.95 -13.74 -2.71
C LYS A 39 5.45 -13.95 -2.81
N ASP A 40 5.05 -15.02 -3.50
CA ASP A 40 3.67 -15.47 -3.75
C ASP A 40 2.63 -14.71 -2.92
N ALA A 41 1.98 -13.72 -3.54
CA ALA A 41 1.11 -12.82 -2.81
C ALA A 41 -0.08 -13.62 -2.25
N VAL A 42 -0.11 -13.79 -0.93
CA VAL A 42 -1.26 -14.33 -0.22
C VAL A 42 -2.47 -13.50 -0.61
N LYS A 43 -3.46 -14.13 -1.25
CA LYS A 43 -4.71 -13.46 -1.64
C LYS A 43 -5.40 -12.99 -0.36
N ARG A 44 -5.52 -11.68 -0.22
CA ARG A 44 -6.15 -11.02 0.92
C ARG A 44 -7.38 -10.28 0.45
N ILE A 45 -8.49 -10.49 1.14
CA ILE A 45 -9.74 -9.79 0.87
C ILE A 45 -9.90 -8.67 1.88
N PHE A 46 -10.25 -7.49 1.37
CA PHE A 46 -10.58 -6.34 2.19
C PHE A 46 -11.96 -5.82 1.77
N SER A 47 -12.84 -5.60 2.75
CA SER A 47 -14.13 -4.99 2.53
C SER A 47 -14.51 -4.08 3.69
N GLY A 48 -15.25 -3.01 3.40
CA GLY A 48 -15.65 -2.03 4.39
C GLY A 48 -17.15 -1.73 4.31
N ILE A 49 -17.78 -1.55 5.45
CA ILE A 49 -19.18 -1.11 5.56
C ILE A 49 -19.28 0.17 6.37
N GLN A 50 -20.07 1.12 5.86
CA GLN A 50 -20.29 2.38 6.54
C GLN A 50 -21.27 2.18 7.72
N PRO A 51 -20.99 2.72 8.92
CA PRO A 51 -21.91 2.66 10.04
C PRO A 51 -23.07 3.65 9.87
N THR A 52 -24.08 3.30 9.08
CA THR A 52 -25.28 4.10 8.82
C THR A 52 -26.47 3.73 9.71
N GLY A 53 -26.25 2.97 10.78
CA GLY A 53 -27.28 2.46 11.69
C GLY A 53 -27.43 0.94 11.61
N ILE A 54 -28.62 0.43 11.90
CA ILE A 54 -28.91 -1.01 11.89
C ILE A 54 -28.86 -1.53 10.44
N PRO A 55 -28.08 -2.58 10.13
CA PRO A 55 -28.03 -3.17 8.80
C PRO A 55 -29.41 -3.65 8.34
N HIS A 56 -29.76 -3.34 7.10
CA HIS A 56 -31.01 -3.81 6.50
C HIS A 56 -30.76 -5.01 5.57
N LEU A 57 -31.84 -5.66 5.12
CA LEU A 57 -31.79 -6.86 4.27
C LEU A 57 -30.91 -6.66 3.01
N GLY A 58 -30.94 -5.47 2.42
CA GLY A 58 -30.06 -5.13 1.29
C GLY A 58 -28.56 -5.20 1.61
N ASN A 59 -28.12 -4.82 2.82
CA ASN A 59 -26.72 -4.99 3.21
C ASN A 59 -26.39 -6.46 3.41
N TYR A 60 -27.34 -7.22 3.98
CA TYR A 60 -27.15 -8.64 4.23
C TYR A 60 -26.95 -9.44 2.93
N LEU A 61 -27.92 -9.36 2.03
CA LEU A 61 -27.89 -10.07 0.74
C LEU A 61 -26.83 -9.50 -0.22
N GLY A 62 -26.52 -8.20 -0.11
CA GLY A 62 -25.57 -7.54 -0.99
C GLY A 62 -24.10 -7.77 -0.63
N ALA A 63 -23.79 -7.98 0.65
CA ALA A 63 -22.40 -8.06 1.11
C ALA A 63 -22.20 -9.07 2.25
N ILE A 64 -22.96 -8.97 3.34
CA ILE A 64 -22.66 -9.69 4.60
C ILE A 64 -22.74 -11.21 4.42
N GLU A 65 -23.73 -11.72 3.67
CA GLU A 65 -23.83 -13.15 3.36
C GLU A 65 -22.58 -13.66 2.62
N SER A 66 -22.09 -12.87 1.65
CA SER A 66 -20.85 -13.20 0.95
C SER A 66 -19.63 -13.12 1.86
N TRP A 67 -19.59 -12.17 2.79
CA TRP A 67 -18.51 -12.06 3.77
C TRP A 67 -18.43 -13.31 4.66
N VAL A 68 -19.57 -13.77 5.17
CA VAL A 68 -19.64 -14.98 5.99
C VAL A 68 -19.11 -16.21 5.24
N ARG A 69 -19.32 -16.29 3.92
CA ARG A 69 -18.75 -17.36 3.10
C ARG A 69 -17.25 -17.19 2.85
N LEU A 70 -16.81 -15.97 2.54
CA LEU A 70 -15.42 -15.67 2.20
C LEU A 70 -14.44 -15.91 3.35
N GLN A 71 -14.87 -15.75 4.61
CA GLN A 71 -14.03 -16.05 5.77
C GLN A 71 -13.68 -17.55 5.89
N ASP A 72 -14.46 -18.44 5.26
CA ASP A 72 -14.20 -19.88 5.24
C ASP A 72 -13.40 -20.31 4.00
N GLU A 73 -13.46 -19.53 2.91
CA GLU A 73 -12.77 -19.82 1.65
C GLU A 73 -11.34 -19.26 1.59
N HIS A 74 -11.01 -18.25 2.41
CA HIS A 74 -9.75 -17.51 2.34
C HIS A 74 -9.07 -17.39 3.70
N ASP A 75 -7.74 -17.59 3.72
CA ASP A 75 -6.93 -17.52 4.94
C ASP A 75 -6.75 -16.09 5.49
N SER A 76 -7.02 -15.05 4.69
CA SER A 76 -6.79 -13.65 5.10
C SER A 76 -7.92 -12.74 4.62
N VAL A 77 -8.86 -12.46 5.52
CA VAL A 77 -9.98 -11.55 5.27
C VAL A 77 -10.05 -10.45 6.32
N LEU A 78 -10.25 -9.21 5.86
CA LEU A 78 -10.32 -8.02 6.68
C LEU A 78 -11.62 -7.28 6.39
N TYR A 79 -12.38 -7.02 7.45
CA TYR A 79 -13.60 -6.24 7.45
C TYR A 79 -13.42 -4.97 8.26
N SER A 80 -13.75 -3.83 7.67
CA SER A 80 -13.62 -2.53 8.32
C SER A 80 -14.99 -1.87 8.52
N ILE A 81 -15.21 -1.30 9.70
CA ILE A 81 -16.29 -0.35 9.94
C ILE A 81 -15.76 1.03 9.54
N ALA A 82 -16.22 1.51 8.39
CA ALA A 82 -15.73 2.69 7.70
C ALA A 82 -16.33 3.99 8.28
N ASP A 83 -16.04 4.28 9.54
CA ASP A 83 -16.57 5.45 10.25
C ASP A 83 -15.98 6.78 9.75
N LEU A 84 -14.73 6.81 9.29
CA LEU A 84 -14.15 8.01 8.66
C LEU A 84 -14.83 8.37 7.33
N HIS A 85 -15.45 7.41 6.63
CA HIS A 85 -16.26 7.72 5.45
C HIS A 85 -17.59 8.38 5.83
N SER A 86 -18.09 8.17 7.05
CA SER A 86 -19.36 8.76 7.51
C SER A 86 -19.25 10.22 7.90
N VAL A 87 -18.08 10.66 8.37
CA VAL A 87 -17.85 12.07 8.81
C VAL A 87 -17.72 13.05 7.65
N THR A 88 -17.72 12.56 6.40
CA THR A 88 -17.75 13.42 5.20
C THR A 88 -19.09 14.17 5.05
N VAL A 89 -20.12 13.72 5.78
CA VAL A 89 -21.44 14.34 5.90
C VAL A 89 -21.67 14.69 7.38
N PRO A 90 -22.41 15.77 7.73
CA PRO A 90 -22.72 16.07 9.12
C PRO A 90 -23.36 14.87 9.85
N GLN A 91 -22.74 14.44 10.95
CA GLN A 91 -23.23 13.37 11.83
C GLN A 91 -23.38 13.89 13.25
N ASP A 92 -24.37 13.37 13.98
CA ASP A 92 -24.39 13.50 15.44
C ASP A 92 -23.35 12.52 16.03
N PRO A 93 -22.35 13.00 16.80
CA PRO A 93 -21.32 12.15 17.40
C PRO A 93 -21.88 11.06 18.33
N ALA A 94 -23.01 11.27 18.99
CA ALA A 94 -23.63 10.26 19.84
C ALA A 94 -24.24 9.14 18.98
N VAL A 95 -24.95 9.52 17.91
CA VAL A 95 -25.57 8.58 16.96
C VAL A 95 -24.51 7.77 16.22
N LEU A 96 -23.44 8.40 15.74
CA LEU A 96 -22.38 7.70 15.03
C LEU A 96 -21.70 6.63 15.90
N ARG A 97 -21.43 6.95 17.17
CA ARG A 97 -20.87 5.98 18.12
C ARG A 97 -21.79 4.79 18.33
N GLN A 98 -23.10 5.05 18.48
CA GLN A 98 -24.07 3.97 18.62
C GLN A 98 -24.16 3.13 17.34
N SER A 99 -24.20 3.75 16.16
CA SER A 99 -24.21 3.06 14.87
C SER A 99 -23.00 2.16 14.65
N ILE A 100 -21.81 2.56 15.11
CA ILE A 100 -20.59 1.73 15.06
C ILE A 100 -20.79 0.46 15.91
N LEU A 101 -21.30 0.61 17.14
CA LEU A 101 -21.54 -0.52 18.03
C LEU A 101 -22.63 -1.45 17.49
N ASP A 102 -23.75 -0.88 17.01
CA ASP A 102 -24.87 -1.63 16.44
C ASP A 102 -24.45 -2.41 15.19
N MET A 103 -23.68 -1.78 14.30
CA MET A 103 -23.10 -2.41 13.12
C MET A 103 -22.16 -3.56 13.52
N THR A 104 -21.28 -3.33 14.50
CA THR A 104 -20.36 -4.36 15.00
C THR A 104 -21.14 -5.57 15.54
N ALA A 105 -22.12 -5.31 16.40
CA ALA A 105 -22.96 -6.36 17.00
C ALA A 105 -23.73 -7.14 15.92
N ALA A 106 -24.30 -6.45 14.94
CA ALA A 106 -25.02 -7.08 13.84
C ALA A 106 -24.11 -7.95 12.97
N LEU A 107 -22.90 -7.50 12.62
CA LEU A 107 -21.94 -8.29 11.85
C LEU A 107 -21.54 -9.57 12.58
N LEU A 108 -21.26 -9.47 13.89
CA LEU A 108 -20.96 -10.64 14.72
C LEU A 108 -22.16 -11.59 14.80
N ALA A 109 -23.38 -11.06 14.99
CA ALA A 109 -24.60 -11.86 15.03
C ALA A 109 -24.92 -12.55 13.70
N CYS A 110 -24.58 -11.93 12.57
CA CYS A 110 -24.73 -12.52 11.23
C CYS A 110 -23.71 -13.64 10.95
N GLY A 111 -22.68 -13.82 11.78
CA GLY A 111 -21.72 -14.90 11.67
C GLY A 111 -20.32 -14.50 11.22
N ILE A 112 -19.99 -13.21 11.22
CA ILE A 112 -18.59 -12.78 11.07
C ILE A 112 -17.82 -13.21 12.32
N ASN A 113 -16.80 -14.04 12.14
CA ASN A 113 -16.02 -14.60 13.23
C ASN A 113 -14.65 -13.91 13.34
N PRO A 114 -14.33 -13.25 14.47
CA PRO A 114 -13.05 -12.58 14.69
C PRO A 114 -11.85 -13.53 14.76
N GLU A 115 -12.07 -14.82 14.99
CA GLU A 115 -11.02 -15.84 14.96
C GLU A 115 -10.61 -16.23 13.54
N LYS A 116 -11.50 -15.99 12.55
CA LYS A 116 -11.26 -16.30 11.12
C LYS A 116 -10.94 -15.06 10.29
N SER A 117 -11.42 -13.91 10.71
CA SER A 117 -11.34 -12.66 9.98
C SER A 117 -11.01 -11.49 10.91
N ILE A 118 -10.36 -10.46 10.40
CA ILE A 118 -10.05 -9.27 11.19
C ILE A 118 -11.19 -8.27 11.02
N LEU A 119 -11.97 -8.02 12.07
CA LEU A 119 -12.98 -6.97 12.13
C LEU A 119 -12.46 -5.79 12.95
N PHE A 120 -12.42 -4.59 12.38
CA PHE A 120 -11.90 -3.40 13.06
C PHE A 120 -12.60 -2.09 12.69
N GLN A 121 -12.53 -1.10 13.57
CA GLN A 121 -12.99 0.27 13.30
C GLN A 121 -11.90 1.08 12.60
N GLN A 122 -12.23 1.71 11.47
CA GLN A 122 -11.27 2.44 10.63
C GLN A 122 -10.56 3.58 11.40
N SER A 123 -11.27 4.36 12.21
CA SER A 123 -10.65 5.44 12.99
C SER A 123 -9.72 4.96 14.11
N GLN A 124 -9.85 3.70 14.56
CA GLN A 124 -9.01 3.13 15.62
C GLN A 124 -7.70 2.55 15.07
N THR A 125 -7.64 2.32 13.77
CA THR A 125 -6.38 1.97 13.11
C THR A 125 -5.64 3.24 12.75
N GLU A 126 -4.44 3.40 13.28
CA GLU A 126 -3.47 4.31 12.71
C GLU A 126 -3.11 3.78 11.32
N ILE A 127 -3.84 4.22 10.29
CA ILE A 127 -3.23 4.32 8.98
C ILE A 127 -2.01 5.19 9.25
N GLN A 128 -0.82 4.63 9.11
CA GLN A 128 0.38 5.41 8.94
C GLN A 128 0.09 6.33 7.76
N ALA A 129 -0.41 7.53 8.08
CA ALA A 129 -0.55 8.60 7.13
C ALA A 129 0.81 8.68 6.47
N CYS A 130 0.82 8.67 5.14
CA CYS A 130 1.99 9.09 4.40
C CYS A 130 2.57 10.29 5.16
N PRO A 131 3.81 10.22 5.68
CA PRO A 131 4.36 11.32 6.46
C PRO A 131 4.18 12.54 5.57
N SER A 132 3.38 13.50 6.04
CA SER A 132 3.10 14.72 5.33
C SER A 132 4.40 15.49 5.18
N ARG A 133 5.19 15.12 4.17
CA ARG A 133 6.27 15.89 3.57
C ARG A 133 5.79 16.40 2.21
N CYS A 134 4.56 16.90 2.21
CA CYS A 134 3.98 17.71 1.14
C CYS A 134 3.65 19.10 1.69
N HIS A 135 4.58 19.72 2.41
CA HIS A 135 4.65 21.15 2.69
C HIS A 135 6.08 21.45 3.13
N GLU A 136 6.94 21.76 2.18
CA GLU A 136 8.15 22.59 2.31
C GLU A 136 8.86 22.65 0.94
N TYR A 137 8.25 23.40 0.03
CA TYR A 137 8.93 24.11 -1.06
C TYR A 137 8.10 25.38 -1.32
N GLU A 138 8.26 26.35 -0.43
CA GLU A 138 8.24 27.78 -0.75
C GLU A 138 9.58 28.37 -0.30
#